data_AF-A0ABD3Y376-F1
#
_entry.id   AF-A0ABD3Y376-F1
#
_cell.length_a   1.000
_cell.length_b   1.000
_cell.length_c   1.000
_cell.angle_alpha   90.00
_cell.angle_beta   90.00
_cell.angle_gamma   90.00
#
_symmetry.space_group_name_H-M   'P 1'
#
loop_
_entity.id
_entity.type
_entity.pdbx_description
1 polymer ?
#
loop_
_entity_poly.entity_id
_entity_poly.type
_entity_poly.pdbx_seq_one_letter_code
_entity_poly.pdbx_strand_id
1 'polypeptide(L)'
;YEMYKDSIDKSGIGGVSPIAGVCDVNDKVSLIQSKHYYRTVMTATHELGHNLGAFHDGTADAKECNADERYIMHHRVYKLTGTTPYSRNAWLFSSCSVKSFKETLLSRDCVKAPGSVYDRSEWMMFMKNQPAYVFSLTMQCYLIYGPQHVPFG
;
A
#
# COMPACT_ATOMS: atom_id res chain seq x y z
N TYR A 1 2.74 10.03 -19.15
CA TYR A 1 3.99 10.00 -18.38
C TYR A 1 4.23 11.36 -17.71
N GLU A 2 3.69 11.57 -16.52
CA GLU A 2 4.14 12.65 -15.64
C GLU A 2 5.01 12.03 -14.54
N MET A 3 6.30 11.87 -14.85
CA MET A 3 7.32 11.67 -13.83
C MET A 3 7.80 13.05 -13.36
N TYR A 4 7.18 13.61 -12.32
CA TYR A 4 7.80 14.70 -11.59
C TYR A 4 8.69 14.13 -10.48
N LYS A 5 9.97 13.98 -10.83
CA LYS A 5 11.08 13.62 -9.93
C LYS A 5 11.28 14.60 -8.76
N ASP A 6 10.60 15.74 -8.78
CA ASP A 6 10.76 16.84 -7.83
C ASP A 6 9.62 16.93 -6.79
N SER A 7 8.54 16.17 -6.96
CA SER A 7 7.36 16.23 -6.07
C SER A 7 7.40 15.24 -4.91
N ILE A 8 8.11 14.11 -5.03
CA ILE A 8 8.10 13.04 -4.00
C ILE A 8 8.69 13.53 -2.67
N ASP A 9 9.66 14.44 -2.70
CA ASP A 9 10.33 14.91 -1.49
C ASP A 9 9.64 16.10 -0.81
N LYS A 10 8.86 16.91 -1.56
CA LYS A 10 8.16 18.11 -1.04
C LYS A 10 6.66 17.91 -0.76
N SER A 11 6.01 16.87 -1.32
CA SER A 11 4.55 16.70 -1.25
C SER A 11 4.04 15.81 -0.11
N GLY A 12 4.93 15.12 0.61
CA GLY A 12 4.52 14.12 1.61
C GLY A 12 3.95 12.82 1.01
N ILE A 13 4.00 12.67 -0.31
CA ILE A 13 3.63 11.45 -1.04
C ILE A 13 4.63 10.33 -0.69
N GLY A 14 4.11 9.14 -0.37
CA GLY A 14 4.91 7.98 0.02
C GLY A 14 5.31 7.08 -1.16
N GLY A 15 4.60 7.17 -2.28
CA GLY A 15 4.79 6.32 -3.45
C GLY A 15 4.07 6.86 -4.67
N VAL A 16 4.23 6.20 -5.81
CA VAL A 16 3.52 6.51 -7.05
C VAL A 16 3.29 5.23 -7.85
N SER A 17 2.10 5.11 -8.42
CA SER A 17 1.76 4.04 -9.34
C SER A 17 0.80 4.52 -10.42
N PRO A 18 0.94 4.03 -11.67
CA PRO A 18 -0.10 4.16 -12.69
C PRO A 18 -1.41 3.53 -12.22
N ILE A 19 -2.53 4.04 -12.72
CA ILE A 19 -3.84 3.44 -12.49
C ILE A 19 -4.10 2.35 -13.53
N ALA A 20 -4.50 1.15 -13.08
CA ALA A 20 -4.80 -0.01 -13.92
C ALA A 20 -3.62 -0.50 -14.80
N GLY A 21 -2.38 -0.26 -14.37
CA GLY A 21 -1.16 -0.58 -15.10
C GLY A 21 -0.72 -2.06 -15.05
N VAL A 22 -1.36 -2.91 -14.24
CA VAL A 22 -0.85 -4.25 -13.87
C VAL A 22 -0.51 -5.19 -15.03
N CYS A 23 -1.16 -5.02 -16.18
CA CYS A 23 -0.87 -5.80 -17.40
C CYS A 23 -0.31 -4.97 -18.55
N ASP A 24 -0.03 -3.68 -18.33
CA ASP A 24 0.59 -2.83 -19.34
C ASP A 24 2.10 -2.95 -19.24
N VAL A 25 2.77 -3.17 -20.38
CA VAL A 25 4.23 -3.36 -20.41
C VAL A 25 5.00 -2.16 -19.88
N ASN A 26 4.44 -0.96 -20.00
CA ASN A 26 5.06 0.32 -19.64
C ASN A 26 4.68 0.78 -18.23
N ASP A 27 3.56 0.28 -17.68
CA ASP A 27 2.94 0.78 -16.46
C ASP A 27 2.74 -0.27 -15.35
N LYS A 28 3.23 -1.51 -15.54
CA LYS A 28 3.24 -2.60 -14.53
C LYS A 28 4.27 -2.39 -13.39
N VAL A 29 4.31 -1.20 -12.82
CA VAL A 29 5.27 -0.79 -11.79
C VAL A 29 4.61 0.11 -10.74
N SER A 30 5.02 -0.07 -9.49
CA SER A 30 4.72 0.85 -8.39
C SER A 30 6.02 1.23 -7.71
N LEU A 31 6.21 2.51 -7.42
CA LEU A 31 7.40 3.04 -6.76
C LEU A 31 7.02 3.46 -5.33
N ILE A 32 7.82 3.05 -4.36
CA ILE A 32 7.57 3.34 -2.95
C ILE A 32 8.83 3.94 -2.33
N GLN A 33 8.68 5.11 -1.71
CA GLN A 33 9.69 5.64 -0.83
C GLN A 33 9.57 4.96 0.53
N SER A 34 10.59 4.18 0.90
CA SER A 34 10.61 3.55 2.22
C SER A 34 10.67 4.63 3.31
N LYS A 35 9.60 4.74 4.07
CA LYS A 35 9.46 5.63 5.23
C LYS A 35 8.98 4.78 6.38
N HIS A 36 9.90 4.10 7.06
CA HIS A 36 9.64 3.23 8.21
C HIS A 36 8.87 1.94 7.83
N TYR A 37 9.15 0.81 8.48
CA TYR A 37 8.66 -0.52 8.09
C TYR A 37 7.14 -0.57 7.83
N TYR A 38 6.35 -0.24 8.85
CA TYR A 38 4.89 -0.35 8.79
C TYR A 38 4.26 0.57 7.75
N ARG A 39 4.72 1.83 7.69
CA ARG A 39 4.16 2.82 6.76
C ARG A 39 4.57 2.51 5.32
N THR A 40 5.74 1.90 5.10
CA THR A 40 6.15 1.39 3.78
C THR A 40 5.19 0.32 3.27
N VAL A 41 4.77 -0.64 4.12
CA VAL A 41 3.79 -1.67 3.73
C VAL A 41 2.43 -1.06 3.37
N MET A 42 1.98 -0.08 4.16
CA MET A 42 0.74 0.65 3.90
C MET A 42 0.78 1.39 2.56
N THR A 43 1.86 2.11 2.30
CA THR A 43 2.07 2.80 1.03
C THR A 43 2.19 1.82 -0.13
N ALA A 44 2.95 0.73 -0.01
CA ALA A 44 3.03 -0.28 -1.05
C ALA A 44 1.67 -0.90 -1.39
N THR A 45 0.84 -1.14 -0.37
CA THR A 45 -0.53 -1.62 -0.56
C THR A 45 -1.40 -0.59 -1.28
N HIS A 46 -1.26 0.70 -0.95
CA HIS A 46 -1.97 1.79 -1.61
C HIS A 46 -1.57 1.93 -3.09
N GLU A 47 -0.28 1.96 -3.39
CA GLU A 47 0.22 2.07 -4.76
C GLU A 47 -0.14 0.84 -5.60
N LEU A 48 -0.09 -0.36 -5.00
CA LEU A 48 -0.60 -1.57 -5.66
C LEU A 48 -2.10 -1.44 -5.96
N GLY A 49 -2.88 -0.84 -5.06
CA GLY A 49 -4.29 -0.52 -5.30
C GLY A 49 -4.49 0.34 -6.56
N HIS A 50 -3.69 1.40 -6.74
CA HIS A 50 -3.69 2.15 -7.99
C HIS A 50 -3.38 1.26 -9.20
N ASN A 51 -2.31 0.46 -9.15
CA ASN A 51 -1.95 -0.41 -10.28
C ASN A 51 -3.04 -1.44 -10.65
N LEU A 52 -3.83 -1.85 -9.65
CA LEU A 52 -5.03 -2.69 -9.80
C LEU A 52 -6.30 -1.93 -10.22
N GLY A 53 -6.20 -0.61 -10.43
CA GLY A 53 -7.25 0.22 -11.02
C GLY A 53 -8.03 1.11 -10.06
N ALA A 54 -7.75 1.09 -8.77
CA ALA A 54 -8.48 1.96 -7.83
C ALA A 54 -8.05 3.42 -7.92
N PHE A 55 -9.03 4.32 -7.82
CA PHE A 55 -8.81 5.74 -7.54
C PHE A 55 -8.81 5.98 -6.03
N HIS A 56 -8.46 7.21 -5.63
CA HIS A 56 -8.67 7.59 -4.24
C HIS A 56 -10.16 7.64 -3.91
N ASP A 57 -10.52 7.17 -2.71
CA ASP A 57 -11.90 7.27 -2.21
C ASP A 57 -12.33 8.74 -2.13
N GLY A 58 -13.54 9.03 -2.61
CA GLY A 58 -14.11 10.37 -2.69
C GLY A 58 -13.66 11.18 -3.91
N THR A 59 -12.98 10.55 -4.88
CA THR A 59 -12.44 11.23 -6.06
C THR A 59 -12.73 10.47 -7.36
N ALA A 60 -12.72 11.16 -8.50
CA ALA A 60 -12.84 10.58 -9.84
C ALA A 60 -13.94 9.49 -9.97
N ASP A 61 -13.56 8.25 -10.24
CA ASP A 61 -14.46 7.10 -10.44
C ASP A 61 -14.82 6.38 -9.12
N ALA A 62 -14.40 6.94 -7.98
CA ALA A 62 -14.72 6.48 -6.62
C ALA A 62 -15.35 7.59 -5.76
N LYS A 63 -16.03 8.57 -6.39
CA LYS A 63 -16.70 9.70 -5.73
C LYS A 63 -17.79 9.28 -4.75
N GLU A 64 -18.39 8.11 -4.97
CA GLU A 64 -19.45 7.54 -4.14
C GLU A 64 -18.92 6.96 -2.81
N CYS A 65 -17.63 6.62 -2.74
CA CYS A 65 -17.01 6.20 -1.48
C CYS A 65 -16.60 7.41 -0.66
N ASN A 66 -16.95 7.43 0.63
CA ASN A 66 -16.64 8.55 1.50
C ASN A 66 -15.17 8.53 1.92
N ALA A 67 -14.41 9.57 1.57
CA ALA A 67 -13.01 9.71 1.99
C ALA A 67 -12.85 9.69 3.53
N ASP A 68 -13.82 10.21 4.29
CA ASP A 68 -13.73 10.26 5.75
C ASP A 68 -13.78 8.88 6.42
N GLU A 69 -14.14 7.83 5.68
CA GLU A 69 -14.09 6.44 6.14
C GLU A 69 -12.66 5.87 6.17
N ARG A 70 -11.67 6.59 5.61
CA ARG A 70 -10.24 6.32 5.79
C ARG A 70 -9.82 4.88 5.44
N TYR A 71 -10.34 4.35 4.34
CA TYR A 71 -9.83 3.10 3.76
C TYR A 71 -8.42 3.29 3.20
N ILE A 72 -7.79 2.18 2.77
CA ILE A 72 -6.41 2.19 2.23
C ILE A 72 -6.23 3.23 1.11
N MET A 73 -7.23 3.42 0.23
CA MET A 73 -7.17 4.36 -0.90
C MET A 73 -7.54 5.80 -0.52
N HIS A 74 -7.42 6.19 0.74
CA HIS A 74 -7.60 7.58 1.15
C HIS A 74 -6.54 8.50 0.53
N HIS A 75 -6.95 9.65 -0.01
CA HIS A 75 -6.06 10.60 -0.72
C HIS A 75 -5.08 11.37 0.18
N ARG A 76 -5.18 11.25 1.52
CA ARG A 76 -4.25 11.92 2.46
C ARG A 76 -3.58 10.92 3.38
N VAL A 77 -2.35 11.25 3.76
CA VAL A 77 -1.68 10.58 4.89
C VAL A 77 -2.30 11.07 6.19
N TYR A 78 -2.82 10.14 6.99
CA TYR A 78 -3.33 10.42 8.33
C TYR A 78 -2.62 9.56 9.37
N LYS A 79 -2.50 10.08 10.59
CA LYS A 79 -2.00 9.30 11.72
C LYS A 79 -3.09 8.34 12.18
N LEU A 80 -2.74 7.06 12.30
CA LEU A 80 -3.60 6.08 12.92
C LEU A 80 -3.63 6.33 14.43
N THR A 81 -4.68 7.01 14.87
CA THR A 81 -5.01 7.09 16.29
C THR A 81 -6.11 6.06 16.54
N GLY A 82 -5.92 5.18 17.53
CA GLY A 82 -6.92 4.17 17.93
C GLY A 82 -8.23 4.75 18.48
N THR A 83 -8.38 6.08 18.44
CA THR A 83 -9.50 6.85 18.99
C THR A 83 -10.56 7.22 17.96
N THR A 84 -10.34 6.92 16.67
CA THR A 84 -11.33 7.25 15.63
C THR A 84 -12.19 6.03 15.26
N PRO A 85 -13.49 6.20 14.98
CA PRO A 85 -14.40 5.11 14.61
C PRO A 85 -13.90 4.29 13.40
N TYR A 86 -13.14 4.93 12.51
CA TYR A 86 -12.63 4.36 11.26
C TYR A 86 -11.20 3.81 11.36
N SER A 87 -10.64 3.72 12.57
CA SER A 87 -9.26 3.22 12.79
C SER A 87 -9.02 1.81 12.24
N ARG A 88 -10.07 0.99 12.10
CA ARG A 88 -9.99 -0.36 11.49
C ARG A 88 -10.00 -0.33 9.96
N ASN A 89 -10.59 0.69 9.33
CA ASN A 89 -10.68 0.80 7.88
C ASN A 89 -9.32 1.06 7.23
N ALA A 90 -8.36 1.57 7.99
CA ALA A 90 -6.98 1.74 7.56
C ALA A 90 -6.32 0.45 7.03
N TRP A 91 -6.93 -0.70 7.27
CA TRP A 91 -6.44 -2.01 6.85
C TRP A 91 -7.28 -2.67 5.77
N LEU A 92 -8.28 -1.96 5.27
CA LEU A 92 -9.28 -2.48 4.35
C LEU A 92 -9.34 -1.61 3.10
N PHE A 93 -9.70 -2.23 2.00
CA PHE A 93 -10.10 -1.52 0.79
C PHE A 93 -11.60 -1.20 0.86
N SER A 94 -11.98 -0.03 0.35
CA SER A 94 -13.39 0.35 0.19
C SER A 94 -14.10 -0.52 -0.85
N SER A 95 -15.42 -0.47 -0.88
CA SER A 95 -16.21 -1.13 -1.92
C SER A 95 -15.87 -0.62 -3.34
N CYS A 96 -15.56 0.67 -3.50
CA CYS A 96 -15.15 1.27 -4.78
C CYS A 96 -13.81 0.72 -5.26
N SER A 97 -12.84 0.58 -4.34
CA SER A 97 -11.54 -0.03 -4.64
C SER A 97 -11.73 -1.49 -5.11
N VAL A 98 -12.51 -2.27 -4.36
CA VAL A 98 -12.78 -3.68 -4.70
C VAL A 98 -13.50 -3.82 -6.05
N LYS A 99 -14.43 -2.92 -6.37
CA LYS A 99 -15.09 -2.87 -7.67
C LYS A 99 -14.08 -2.64 -8.80
N SER A 100 -13.23 -1.63 -8.66
CA SER A 100 -12.19 -1.29 -9.64
C SER A 100 -11.20 -2.44 -9.86
N PHE A 101 -10.82 -3.13 -8.78
CA PHE A 101 -9.96 -4.31 -8.86
C PHE A 101 -10.61 -5.43 -9.66
N LYS A 102 -11.90 -5.71 -9.42
CA LYS A 102 -12.63 -6.74 -10.17
C LYS A 102 -12.70 -6.40 -11.66
N GLU A 103 -13.02 -5.15 -12.00
CA GLU A 103 -13.09 -4.71 -13.40
C GLU A 103 -11.73 -4.84 -14.11
N THR A 104 -10.65 -4.45 -13.44
CA THR A 104 -9.29 -4.56 -13.98
C THR A 104 -8.82 -6.00 -14.08
N LEU A 105 -9.03 -6.83 -13.06
CA LEU A 105 -8.51 -8.20 -13.03
C LEU A 105 -9.31 -9.16 -13.92
N LEU A 106 -10.64 -9.02 -13.97
CA LEU A 106 -11.47 -9.91 -14.80
C LEU A 106 -11.28 -9.66 -16.30
N SER A 107 -10.89 -8.44 -16.68
CA SER A 107 -10.66 -8.06 -18.08
C SER A 107 -9.26 -8.38 -18.61
N ARG A 108 -8.35 -8.94 -17.79
CA ARG A 108 -6.94 -9.10 -18.15
C ARG A 108 -6.41 -10.51 -17.89
N ASP A 109 -5.64 -11.05 -18.85
CA ASP A 109 -5.12 -12.42 -18.76
C ASP A 109 -3.79 -12.55 -18.02
N CYS A 110 -3.01 -11.47 -17.91
CA CYS A 110 -1.63 -11.54 -17.38
C CYS A 110 -1.53 -11.95 -15.90
N VAL A 111 -2.64 -11.83 -15.16
CA VAL A 111 -2.76 -12.15 -13.73
C VAL A 111 -3.49 -13.47 -13.46
N LYS A 112 -3.94 -14.18 -14.51
CA LYS A 112 -4.70 -15.43 -14.38
C LYS A 112 -3.79 -16.65 -14.21
N ALA A 113 -2.56 -16.57 -14.70
CA ALA A 113 -1.60 -17.65 -14.54
C ALA A 113 -1.18 -17.76 -13.06
N PRO A 114 -1.07 -18.97 -12.49
CA PRO A 114 -0.57 -19.14 -11.14
C PRO A 114 0.85 -18.61 -11.05
N GLY A 115 1.12 -17.75 -10.08
CA GLY A 115 2.46 -17.30 -9.77
C GLY A 115 3.32 -18.43 -9.21
N SER A 116 4.63 -18.39 -9.47
CA SER A 116 5.61 -19.23 -8.79
C SER A 116 6.13 -18.50 -7.55
N VAL A 117 6.13 -19.16 -6.40
CA VAL A 117 6.85 -18.66 -5.21
C VAL A 117 8.35 -18.83 -5.46
N TYR A 118 9.07 -17.71 -5.56
CA TYR A 118 10.52 -17.70 -5.77
C TYR A 118 11.26 -18.27 -4.56
N ASP A 119 10.96 -17.75 -3.36
CA ASP A 119 11.50 -18.24 -2.09
C ASP A 119 10.37 -18.70 -1.17
N ARG A 120 10.26 -20.03 -1.00
CA ARG A 120 9.24 -20.64 -0.15
C ARG A 120 9.47 -20.37 1.34
N SER A 121 10.73 -20.26 1.75
CA SER A 121 11.09 -20.00 3.14
C SER A 121 10.70 -18.59 3.56
N GLU A 122 11.00 -17.61 2.70
CA GLU A 122 10.58 -16.21 2.85
C GLU A 122 9.05 -16.11 2.88
N TRP A 123 8.38 -16.72 1.91
CA TRP A 123 6.92 -16.72 1.85
C TRP A 123 6.30 -17.31 3.12
N MET A 124 6.81 -18.45 3.62
CA MET A 124 6.32 -19.04 4.86
C MET A 124 6.56 -18.14 6.07
N MET A 125 7.70 -17.47 6.13
CA MET A 125 8.05 -16.58 7.23
C MET A 125 7.12 -15.37 7.30
N PHE A 126 6.85 -14.70 6.18
CA PHE A 126 6.08 -13.46 6.15
C PHE A 126 4.57 -13.62 5.93
N MET A 127 4.10 -14.73 5.35
CA MET A 127 2.67 -14.96 5.10
C MET A 127 1.97 -15.81 6.18
N LYS A 128 2.70 -16.59 6.98
CA LYS A 128 2.11 -17.40 8.05
C LYS A 128 2.20 -16.77 9.43
N ASN A 129 3.18 -15.91 9.66
CA ASN A 129 3.40 -15.27 10.94
C ASN A 129 2.93 -13.81 10.89
N GLN A 130 2.36 -13.32 11.99
CA GLN A 130 2.16 -11.88 12.12
C GLN A 130 3.52 -11.18 12.16
N PRO A 131 3.66 -9.97 11.58
CA PRO A 131 4.94 -9.24 11.56
C PRO A 131 5.61 -9.10 12.93
N ALA A 132 4.82 -9.01 14.01
CA ALA A 132 5.31 -8.91 15.38
C ALA A 132 6.04 -10.18 15.89
N TYR A 133 5.78 -11.36 15.31
CA TYR A 133 6.54 -12.58 15.60
C TYR A 133 7.88 -12.66 14.85
N VAL A 134 8.01 -11.88 13.78
CA VAL A 134 9.21 -11.85 12.92
C VAL A 134 10.15 -10.71 13.31
N PHE A 135 9.60 -9.54 13.65
CA PHE A 135 10.36 -8.35 14.01
C PHE A 135 10.12 -7.97 15.47
N SER A 136 11.16 -8.14 16.30
CA SER A 136 11.14 -7.66 17.69
C SER A 136 10.95 -6.15 17.76
N LEU A 137 10.55 -5.63 18.93
CA LEU A 137 10.40 -4.19 19.14
C LEU A 137 11.68 -3.42 18.83
N THR A 138 12.85 -3.96 19.21
CA THR A 138 14.16 -3.39 18.88
C THR A 138 14.39 -3.33 17.38
N MET A 139 14.08 -4.41 16.65
CA MET A 139 14.24 -4.45 15.20
C MET A 139 13.31 -3.45 14.51
N GLN A 140 12.08 -3.29 15.01
CA GLN A 140 11.17 -2.26 14.53
C GLN A 140 11.76 -0.85 14.76
N CYS A 141 12.29 -0.54 15.95
CA CYS A 141 12.97 0.73 16.19
C CYS A 141 14.18 0.95 15.26
N TYR A 142 14.98 -0.08 14.98
CA TYR A 142 16.09 0.00 14.04
C TYR A 142 15.64 0.29 12.61
N LEU A 143 14.57 -0.37 12.15
CA LEU A 143 14.02 -0.14 10.81
C LEU A 143 13.35 1.24 10.66
N ILE A 144 12.92 1.85 11.77
CA ILE A 144 12.25 3.14 11.78
C ILE A 144 13.27 4.28 11.93
N TYR A 145 14.18 4.18 12.90
CA TYR A 145 15.04 5.29 13.34
C TYR A 145 16.55 5.02 13.13
N GLY A 146 16.92 3.82 12.67
CA GLY A 146 18.30 3.42 12.51
C GLY A 146 18.88 2.70 13.75
N PRO A 147 20.10 2.13 13.60
CA PRO A 147 20.68 1.17 14.56
C PRO A 147 20.99 1.74 15.95
N GLN A 148 20.97 3.06 16.12
CA GLN A 148 21.26 3.71 17.41
C GLN A 148 20.03 3.76 18.35
N HIS A 149 18.84 3.39 17.88
CA HIS A 149 17.59 3.56 18.65
C HIS A 149 17.08 2.23 19.20
N VAL A 150 17.22 2.02 20.51
CA VAL A 150 16.65 0.87 21.24
C VAL A 150 15.41 1.29 22.05
N PRO A 151 14.40 0.41 22.25
CA PRO A 151 13.12 0.81 22.83
C PRO A 151 13.16 1.17 24.32
N PHE A 152 14.28 0.91 25.00
CA PHE A 152 14.50 1.24 26.40
C PHE A 152 15.98 1.57 26.58
N GLY A 153 16.31 2.86 26.51
CA GLY A 153 17.60 3.43 26.89
C GLY A 153 17.37 4.48 27.96
#